data_AF-A9ULD1-F1
#
_entry.id   AF-A9ULD1-F1
#
_cell.length_a   1.000
_cell.length_b   1.000
_cell.length_c   1.000
_cell.angle_alpha   90.00
_cell.angle_beta   90.00
_cell.angle_gamma   90.00
#
_symmetry.space_group_name_H-M   'P 1'
#
loop_
_entity.id
_entity.type
_entity.pdbx_description
1 polymer ?
#
loop_
_entity_poly.entity_id
_entity_poly.type
_entity_poly.pdbx_seq_one_letter_code
_entity_poly.pdbx_strand_id
1 'polypeptide(L)'
;NEKWDLIVELLKHMVQQNVRPNLLTFNSVLKSLRKCGPMAKGLALQTINEMKALNIEPSLATYNHLLGVFYKGALSPRGQTEILSEVLDEIEGRSFTLRDPDDVYFFTNAMRVCLDLKDIELAYRLHTLQQTADNRGLMGDFYLQSTYYGRFFNLLCMMESIDIILKWYRELIPS
;
A
#
# COMPACT_ATOMS: atom_id res chain seq x y z
N ASN A 1 23.81 9.38 -4.22
CA ASN A 1 22.69 8.74 -4.95
C ASN A 1 21.81 9.90 -5.37
N GLU A 2 22.14 10.55 -6.48
CA GLU A 2 21.86 11.97 -6.75
C GLU A 2 20.40 12.41 -6.49
N LYS A 3 19.43 11.54 -6.79
CA LYS A 3 18.00 11.83 -6.56
C LYS A 3 17.62 11.96 -5.08
N TRP A 4 18.24 11.17 -4.20
CA TRP A 4 18.00 11.27 -2.75
C TRP A 4 18.62 12.54 -2.18
N ASP A 5 19.84 12.86 -2.62
CA ASP A 5 20.57 14.04 -2.15
C ASP A 5 19.78 15.33 -2.48
N LEU A 6 19.18 15.39 -3.68
CA LEU A 6 18.26 16.47 -4.08
C LEU A 6 16.98 16.53 -3.23
N ILE A 7 16.39 15.39 -2.86
CA ILE A 7 15.20 15.36 -1.99
C ILE A 7 15.54 15.93 -0.61
N VAL A 8 16.67 15.52 -0.04
CA VAL A 8 17.13 16.01 1.27
C VAL A 8 17.42 17.51 1.23
N GLU A 9 18.05 17.99 0.16
CA GLU A 9 18.30 19.42 -0.03
C GLU A 9 17.00 20.22 -0.11
N LEU A 10 16.00 19.74 -0.87
CA LEU A 10 14.70 20.38 -0.99
C LEU A 10 13.98 20.46 0.37
N LEU A 11 13.98 19.36 1.15
CA LEU A 11 13.37 19.34 2.49
C LEU A 11 14.06 20.33 3.44
N LYS A 12 15.40 20.40 3.42
CA LYS A 12 16.16 21.39 4.22
C LYS A 12 15.81 22.81 3.82
N HIS A 13 15.70 23.09 2.52
CA HIS A 13 15.35 24.41 2.01
C HIS A 13 13.92 24.82 2.40
N MET A 14 12.95 23.90 2.40
CA MET A 14 11.60 24.16 2.92
C MET A 14 11.65 24.64 4.38
N VAL A 15 12.40 23.95 5.24
CA VAL A 15 12.57 24.35 6.65
C VAL A 15 13.24 25.71 6.77
N GLN A 16 14.30 25.99 6.00
CA GLN A 16 14.98 27.29 5.98
C GLN A 16 14.04 28.44 5.57
N GLN A 17 13.06 28.15 4.72
CA GLN A 17 12.03 29.10 4.30
C GLN A 17 10.80 29.14 5.23
N ASN A 18 10.84 28.47 6.39
CA ASN A 18 9.72 28.32 7.32
C ASN A 18 8.48 27.63 6.70
N VAL A 19 8.66 26.84 5.64
CA VAL A 19 7.62 26.01 5.02
C VAL A 19 7.65 24.63 5.67
N ARG A 20 6.53 24.21 6.25
CA ARG A 20 6.42 22.88 6.89
C ARG A 20 6.08 21.81 5.86
N PRO A 21 6.79 20.65 5.85
CA PRO A 21 6.38 19.52 5.04
C PRO A 21 5.02 18.99 5.51
N ASN A 22 4.25 18.42 4.59
CA ASN A 22 2.94 17.82 4.87
C ASN A 22 2.86 16.39 4.31
N LEU A 23 1.69 15.75 4.45
CA LEU A 23 1.44 14.40 3.93
C LEU A 23 1.87 14.24 2.46
N LEU A 24 1.48 15.18 1.60
CA LEU A 24 1.78 15.14 0.16
C LEU A 24 3.27 15.31 -0.12
N THR A 25 3.97 16.12 0.68
CA THR A 25 5.44 16.24 0.61
C THR A 25 6.08 14.88 0.82
N PHE A 26 5.73 14.18 1.90
CA PHE A 26 6.32 12.89 2.22
C PHE A 26 5.89 11.78 1.26
N ASN A 27 4.63 11.76 0.82
CA ASN A 27 4.17 10.81 -0.20
C ASN A 27 4.93 11.01 -1.52
N SER A 28 5.25 12.25 -1.90
CA SER A 28 6.09 12.54 -3.08
C SER A 28 7.52 11.99 -2.93
N VAL A 29 8.09 12.05 -1.73
CA VAL A 29 9.39 11.44 -1.43
C VAL A 29 9.33 9.92 -1.60
N LEU A 30 8.35 9.26 -0.96
CA LEU A 30 8.18 7.80 -1.06
C LEU A 30 7.95 7.34 -2.51
N LYS A 31 7.10 8.07 -3.26
CA LYS A 31 6.84 7.81 -4.68
C LYS A 31 8.13 7.93 -5.51
N SER A 32 8.99 8.87 -5.18
CA SER A 32 10.29 9.07 -5.85
C SER A 32 11.30 7.97 -5.50
N LEU A 33 11.31 7.52 -4.25
CA LEU A 33 12.18 6.43 -3.77
C LEU A 33 11.93 5.10 -4.50
N ARG A 34 10.73 4.89 -5.05
CA ARG A 34 10.45 3.73 -5.92
C ARG A 34 11.42 3.64 -7.10
N LYS A 35 12.00 4.75 -7.55
CA LYS A 35 12.97 4.77 -8.65
C LYS A 35 14.42 4.84 -8.18
N CYS A 36 14.66 4.87 -6.87
CA CYS A 36 16.00 4.84 -6.28
C CYS A 36 16.52 3.39 -6.20
N GLY A 37 17.84 3.24 -6.30
CA GLY A 37 18.54 1.94 -6.27
C GLY A 37 18.45 1.22 -4.91
N PRO A 38 19.42 0.36 -4.56
CA PRO A 38 19.36 -0.53 -3.40
C PRO A 38 19.02 0.13 -2.05
N MET A 39 19.41 1.41 -1.86
CA MET A 39 19.16 2.15 -0.61
C MET A 39 17.69 2.56 -0.40
N ALA A 40 16.83 2.44 -1.42
CA ALA A 40 15.46 2.97 -1.39
C ALA A 40 14.62 2.44 -0.21
N LYS A 41 14.79 1.16 0.15
CA LYS A 41 14.02 0.53 1.23
C LYS A 41 14.29 1.19 2.59
N GLY A 42 15.57 1.33 2.95
CA GLY A 42 15.96 1.97 4.22
C GLY A 42 15.53 3.43 4.30
N LEU A 43 15.67 4.17 3.19
CA LEU A 43 15.24 5.56 3.10
C LEU A 43 13.72 5.71 3.21
N ALA A 44 12.94 4.79 2.65
CA ALA A 44 11.49 4.80 2.75
C ALA A 44 11.02 4.59 4.20
N LEU A 45 11.63 3.66 4.92
CA LEU A 45 11.35 3.45 6.35
C LEU A 45 11.71 4.69 7.19
N GLN A 46 12.87 5.30 6.92
CA GLN A 46 13.27 6.56 7.58
C GLN A 46 12.27 7.69 7.32
N THR A 47 11.77 7.80 6.09
CA THR A 47 10.79 8.81 5.68
C THR A 47 9.48 8.65 6.47
N ILE A 48 8.98 7.42 6.65
CA ILE A 48 7.77 7.17 7.45
C ILE A 48 8.00 7.49 8.93
N ASN A 49 9.16 7.15 9.48
CA ASN A 49 9.49 7.48 10.87
C ASN A 49 9.54 9.00 11.08
N GLU A 50 10.08 9.75 10.12
CA GLU A 50 10.09 11.21 10.16
C GLU A 50 8.68 11.80 10.08
N MET A 51 7.80 11.28 9.21
CA MET A 51 6.38 11.67 9.17
C MET A 51 5.73 11.53 10.55
N LYS A 52 5.91 10.36 11.18
CA LYS A 52 5.34 10.07 12.51
C LYS A 52 5.93 11.00 13.58
N ALA A 53 7.24 11.26 13.56
CA ALA A 53 7.89 12.18 14.49
C ALA A 53 7.39 13.63 14.37
N LEU A 54 6.95 14.02 13.17
CA LEU A 54 6.33 15.33 12.90
C LEU A 54 4.81 15.34 13.13
N ASN A 55 4.24 14.27 13.68
CA ASN A 55 2.79 14.07 13.87
C ASN A 55 1.98 14.15 12.55
N ILE A 56 2.60 13.77 11.44
CA ILE A 56 1.94 13.65 10.14
C ILE A 56 1.50 12.19 9.98
N GLU A 57 0.21 11.94 10.18
CA GLU A 57 -0.34 10.60 10.09
C GLU A 57 -0.29 10.05 8.65
N PRO A 58 0.31 8.86 8.42
CA PRO A 58 0.32 8.18 7.12
C PRO A 58 -1.09 7.95 6.55
N SER A 59 -1.22 8.00 5.23
CA SER A 59 -2.43 7.63 4.50
C SER A 59 -2.25 6.31 3.73
N LEU A 60 -3.32 5.82 3.09
CA LEU A 60 -3.24 4.62 2.24
C LEU A 60 -2.21 4.78 1.10
N ALA A 61 -2.07 5.99 0.55
CA ALA A 61 -1.04 6.34 -0.43
C ALA A 61 0.37 6.18 0.13
N THR A 62 0.60 6.57 1.39
CA THR A 62 1.88 6.38 2.08
C THR A 62 2.27 4.91 2.09
N TYR A 63 1.37 4.04 2.53
CA TYR A 63 1.60 2.59 2.55
C TYR A 63 1.68 1.99 1.14
N ASN A 64 0.89 2.49 0.18
CA ASN A 64 0.95 2.08 -1.22
C ASN A 64 2.33 2.39 -1.84
N HIS A 65 2.90 3.57 -1.56
CA HIS A 65 4.24 3.92 -2.02
C HIS A 65 5.32 3.10 -1.32
N LEU A 66 5.19 2.83 -0.03
CA LEU A 66 6.08 1.94 0.70
C LEU A 66 6.09 0.54 0.09
N LEU A 67 4.90 -0.05 -0.12
CA LEU A 67 4.76 -1.32 -0.83
C LEU A 67 5.43 -1.24 -2.22
N GLY A 68 5.21 -0.15 -2.96
CA GLY A 68 5.85 0.06 -4.26
C GLY A 68 7.38 0.13 -4.24
N VAL A 69 8.00 0.58 -3.14
CA VAL A 69 9.46 0.61 -2.95
C VAL A 69 10.00 -0.80 -2.69
N PHE A 70 9.31 -1.57 -1.84
CA PHE A 70 9.74 -2.92 -1.46
C PHE A 70 9.42 -3.97 -2.53
N TYR A 71 8.34 -3.72 -3.27
CA TYR A 71 7.78 -4.59 -4.29
C TYR A 71 8.27 -4.19 -5.69
N LYS A 72 9.57 -4.41 -5.94
CA LYS A 72 10.16 -4.46 -7.29
C LYS A 72 10.29 -5.93 -7.68
N GLY A 73 9.66 -6.31 -8.79
CA GLY A 73 9.53 -7.71 -9.22
C GLY A 73 10.82 -8.53 -9.16
N ALA A 74 10.63 -9.83 -8.89
CA ALA A 74 11.57 -10.95 -9.01
C ALA A 74 12.82 -11.00 -8.11
N LEU A 75 13.12 -10.02 -7.24
CA LEU A 75 14.43 -9.97 -6.56
C LEU A 75 14.49 -10.42 -5.09
N SER A 76 13.40 -10.83 -4.43
CA SER A 76 13.41 -11.68 -3.22
C SER A 76 12.00 -11.81 -2.64
N PRO A 77 11.44 -13.03 -2.49
CA PRO A 77 10.14 -13.23 -1.85
C PRO A 77 10.08 -12.79 -0.38
N ARG A 78 11.16 -13.01 0.39
CA ARG A 78 11.15 -12.79 1.86
C ARG A 78 10.86 -11.35 2.25
N GLY A 79 11.59 -10.39 1.67
CA GLY A 79 11.39 -8.97 1.98
C GLY A 79 10.13 -8.35 1.38
N GLN A 80 9.33 -9.11 0.61
CA GLN A 80 8.05 -8.67 0.05
C GLN A 80 6.87 -9.09 0.93
N THR A 81 6.94 -10.29 1.52
CA THR A 81 5.94 -10.77 2.50
C THR A 81 5.98 -9.95 3.79
N GLU A 82 7.19 -9.71 4.32
CA GLU A 82 7.40 -9.02 5.59
C GLU A 82 6.76 -7.62 5.58
N ILE A 83 7.00 -6.83 4.52
CA ILE A 83 6.50 -5.45 4.48
C ILE A 83 4.98 -5.35 4.40
N LEU A 84 4.29 -6.25 3.67
CA LEU A 84 2.83 -6.19 3.61
C LEU A 84 2.21 -6.64 4.94
N SER A 85 2.77 -7.66 5.58
CA SER A 85 2.35 -8.06 6.92
C SER A 85 2.51 -6.92 7.92
N GLU A 86 3.69 -6.30 7.98
CA GLU A 86 3.96 -5.16 8.87
C GLU A 86 3.00 -3.99 8.63
N VAL A 87 2.73 -3.67 7.36
CA VAL A 87 1.76 -2.63 7.01
C VAL A 87 0.36 -3.01 7.51
N LEU A 88 -0.09 -4.25 7.29
CA LEU A 88 -1.39 -4.71 7.78
C LEU A 88 -1.46 -4.71 9.30
N ASP A 89 -0.41 -5.14 10.01
CA ASP A 89 -0.33 -5.08 11.47
C ASP A 89 -0.51 -3.64 12.01
N GLU A 90 0.00 -2.64 11.28
CA GLU A 90 -0.15 -1.23 11.66
C GLU A 90 -1.54 -0.64 11.34
N ILE A 91 -2.23 -1.15 10.32
CA ILE A 91 -3.46 -0.52 9.80
C ILE A 91 -4.74 -1.33 10.02
N GLU A 92 -4.63 -2.59 10.43
CA GLU A 92 -5.78 -3.45 10.70
C GLU A 92 -6.67 -2.84 11.80
N GLY A 93 -7.99 -2.86 11.57
CA GLY A 93 -8.96 -2.21 12.45
C GLY A 93 -9.04 -0.69 12.35
N ARG A 94 -8.23 -0.02 11.51
CA ARG A 94 -8.33 1.42 11.26
C ARG A 94 -9.28 1.74 10.11
N SER A 95 -9.95 2.89 10.25
CA SER A 95 -10.71 3.56 9.19
C SER A 95 -9.88 4.66 8.56
N PHE A 96 -10.00 4.84 7.25
CA PHE A 96 -9.28 5.85 6.48
C PHE A 96 -10.24 6.77 5.73
N THR A 97 -9.73 7.94 5.35
CA THR A 97 -10.40 8.90 4.46
C THR A 97 -9.46 9.28 3.32
N LEU A 98 -9.99 9.76 2.21
CA LEU A 98 -9.18 10.24 1.09
C LEU A 98 -8.43 11.51 1.50
N ARG A 99 -7.10 11.41 1.57
CA ARG A 99 -6.17 12.49 1.92
C ARG A 99 -5.09 12.71 0.85
N ASP A 100 -4.92 11.74 -0.04
CA ASP A 100 -4.02 11.78 -1.20
C ASP A 100 -4.72 11.11 -2.41
N PRO A 101 -4.64 11.67 -3.64
CA PRO A 101 -5.20 11.04 -4.83
C PRO A 101 -4.73 9.60 -5.08
N ASP A 102 -3.55 9.23 -4.59
CA ASP A 102 -3.00 7.89 -4.74
C ASP A 102 -3.51 6.89 -3.68
N ASP A 103 -4.36 7.32 -2.72
CA ASP A 103 -4.94 6.46 -1.67
C ASP A 103 -5.73 5.29 -2.27
N VAL A 104 -6.43 5.56 -3.40
CA VAL A 104 -7.30 4.60 -4.08
C VAL A 104 -6.58 3.38 -4.63
N TYR A 105 -5.25 3.45 -4.80
CA TYR A 105 -4.46 2.37 -5.38
C TYR A 105 -3.98 1.35 -4.35
N PHE A 106 -4.12 1.62 -3.05
CA PHE A 106 -3.57 0.76 -2.00
C PHE A 106 -4.12 -0.66 -2.08
N PHE A 107 -5.45 -0.84 -2.00
CA PHE A 107 -6.07 -2.16 -1.97
C PHE A 107 -5.74 -2.98 -3.23
N THR A 108 -5.85 -2.37 -4.40
CA THR A 108 -5.57 -3.04 -5.68
C THR A 108 -4.11 -3.47 -5.81
N ASN A 109 -3.16 -2.66 -5.33
CA ASN A 109 -1.75 -3.01 -5.34
C ASN A 109 -1.37 -4.02 -4.25
N ALA A 110 -1.94 -3.90 -3.05
CA ALA A 110 -1.74 -4.87 -1.98
C ALA A 110 -2.29 -6.25 -2.37
N MET A 111 -3.46 -6.33 -3.01
CA MET A 111 -4.01 -7.60 -3.50
C MET A 111 -3.17 -8.23 -4.61
N ARG A 112 -2.49 -7.42 -5.44
CA ARG A 112 -1.48 -7.94 -6.37
C ARG A 112 -0.34 -8.62 -5.61
N VAL A 113 0.15 -8.01 -4.54
CA VAL A 113 1.21 -8.60 -3.70
C VAL A 113 0.74 -9.93 -3.09
N CYS A 114 -0.48 -10.00 -2.54
CA CYS A 114 -1.02 -11.25 -2.02
C CYS A 114 -1.07 -12.36 -3.08
N LEU A 115 -1.53 -12.03 -4.29
CA LEU A 115 -1.61 -12.97 -5.42
C LEU A 115 -0.23 -13.48 -5.83
N ASP A 116 0.73 -12.57 -6.01
CA ASP A 116 2.09 -12.92 -6.44
C ASP A 116 2.83 -13.76 -5.39
N LEU A 117 2.59 -13.51 -4.10
CA LEU A 117 3.09 -14.31 -2.98
C LEU A 117 2.34 -15.63 -2.79
N LYS A 118 1.16 -15.78 -3.40
CA LYS A 118 0.21 -16.88 -3.17
C LYS A 118 -0.17 -17.02 -1.69
N ASP A 119 -0.35 -15.88 -1.02
CA ASP A 119 -0.65 -15.82 0.41
C ASP A 119 -2.12 -15.45 0.62
N ILE A 120 -2.94 -16.47 0.85
CA ILE A 120 -4.38 -16.30 1.05
C ILE A 120 -4.72 -15.66 2.40
N GLU A 121 -3.87 -15.83 3.41
CA GLU A 121 -4.09 -15.25 4.74
C GLU A 121 -3.96 -13.72 4.69
N LEU A 122 -2.90 -13.22 4.04
CA LEU A 122 -2.75 -11.78 3.79
C LEU A 122 -3.90 -11.22 2.95
N ALA A 123 -4.42 -12.00 2.00
CA ALA A 123 -5.57 -11.59 1.20
C ALA A 123 -6.85 -11.43 2.03
N TYR A 124 -7.13 -12.35 2.96
CA TYR A 124 -8.27 -12.23 3.86
C TYR A 124 -8.14 -11.07 4.85
N ARG A 125 -6.95 -10.84 5.40
CA ARG A 125 -6.66 -9.68 6.26
C ARG A 125 -6.90 -8.36 5.51
N LEU A 126 -6.35 -8.24 4.30
CA LEU A 126 -6.56 -7.09 3.43
C LEU A 126 -8.03 -6.89 3.07
N HIS A 127 -8.76 -7.98 2.78
CA HIS A 127 -10.18 -7.93 2.48
C HIS A 127 -11.02 -7.48 3.68
N THR A 128 -10.69 -7.98 4.88
CA THR A 128 -11.33 -7.56 6.13
C THR A 128 -11.15 -6.05 6.36
N LEU A 129 -9.92 -5.54 6.19
CA LEU A 129 -9.64 -4.11 6.26
C LEU A 129 -10.47 -3.30 5.25
N GLN A 130 -10.59 -3.79 4.01
CA GLN A 130 -11.36 -3.12 2.96
C GLN A 130 -12.87 -3.08 3.28
N GLN A 131 -13.38 -4.09 3.96
CA GLN A 131 -14.79 -4.21 4.35
C GLN A 131 -15.18 -3.38 5.57
N THR A 132 -14.22 -2.86 6.35
CA THR A 132 -14.47 -1.87 7.41
C THR A 132 -15.23 -0.67 6.83
N ALA A 133 -16.29 -0.22 7.51
CA ALA A 133 -17.33 0.65 6.93
C ALA A 133 -16.80 1.86 6.16
N ASP A 134 -15.84 2.59 6.72
CA ASP A 134 -15.28 3.80 6.09
C ASP A 134 -14.31 3.49 4.92
N ASN A 135 -13.75 2.28 4.88
CA ASN A 135 -12.76 1.89 3.87
C ASN A 135 -13.39 1.39 2.57
N ARG A 136 -14.67 1.01 2.58
CA ARG A 136 -15.36 0.46 1.40
C ARG A 136 -15.36 1.42 0.21
N GLY A 137 -15.45 2.72 0.48
CA GLY A 137 -15.45 3.77 -0.53
C GLY A 137 -14.08 4.09 -1.14
N LEU A 138 -13.00 3.48 -0.66
CA LEU A 138 -11.63 3.86 -1.00
C LEU A 138 -11.04 3.07 -2.18
N MET A 139 -11.83 2.27 -2.91
CA MET A 139 -11.33 1.43 -4.02
C MET A 139 -11.32 2.11 -5.40
N GLY A 140 -11.49 3.43 -5.46
CA GLY A 140 -11.46 4.19 -6.71
C GLY A 140 -12.56 3.78 -7.69
N ASP A 141 -12.24 3.83 -8.98
CA ASP A 141 -13.19 3.55 -10.06
C ASP A 141 -13.55 2.06 -10.22
N PHE A 142 -14.52 1.77 -11.10
CA PHE A 142 -14.94 0.40 -11.41
C PHE A 142 -13.80 -0.50 -11.92
N TYR A 143 -12.81 0.08 -12.59
CA TYR A 143 -11.68 -0.67 -13.13
C TYR A 143 -10.77 -1.17 -11.99
N LEU A 144 -10.44 -0.30 -11.03
CA LEU A 144 -9.66 -0.66 -9.85
C LEU A 144 -10.40 -1.70 -9.00
N GLN A 145 -11.69 -1.52 -8.77
CA GLN A 145 -12.53 -2.48 -8.04
C GLN A 145 -12.55 -3.85 -8.74
N SER A 146 -12.80 -3.89 -10.06
CA SER A 146 -12.80 -5.14 -10.83
C SER A 146 -11.44 -5.82 -10.79
N THR A 147 -10.35 -5.05 -10.86
CA THR A 147 -8.99 -5.56 -10.78
C THR A 147 -8.70 -6.17 -9.41
N TYR A 148 -9.12 -5.52 -8.33
CA TYR A 148 -8.99 -6.03 -6.97
C TYR A 148 -9.73 -7.36 -6.79
N TYR A 149 -11.03 -7.39 -7.08
CA TYR A 149 -11.84 -8.60 -6.89
C TYR A 149 -11.45 -9.73 -7.83
N GLY A 150 -11.06 -9.42 -9.07
CA GLY A 150 -10.55 -10.42 -10.02
C GLY A 150 -9.28 -11.11 -9.50
N ARG A 151 -8.35 -10.34 -8.88
CA ARG A 151 -7.14 -10.92 -8.27
C ARG A 151 -7.46 -11.72 -7.01
N PHE A 152 -8.34 -11.20 -6.15
CA PHE A 152 -8.76 -11.91 -4.95
C PHE A 152 -9.42 -13.25 -5.29
N PHE A 153 -10.37 -13.24 -6.23
CA PHE A 153 -11.04 -14.46 -6.69
C PHE A 153 -10.08 -15.43 -7.39
N ASN A 154 -9.13 -14.92 -8.18
CA ASN A 154 -8.09 -15.76 -8.76
C ASN A 154 -7.28 -16.49 -7.68
N LEU A 155 -6.86 -15.79 -6.62
CA LEU A 155 -6.12 -16.38 -5.52
C LEU A 155 -6.97 -17.42 -4.76
N LEU A 156 -8.25 -17.14 -4.51
CA LEU A 156 -9.20 -18.12 -3.95
C LEU A 156 -9.24 -19.40 -4.80
N CYS A 157 -9.39 -19.27 -6.12
CA CYS A 157 -9.39 -20.40 -7.05
C CYS A 157 -8.09 -21.22 -7.02
N MET A 158 -6.96 -20.59 -6.69
CA MET A 158 -5.67 -21.28 -6.60
C MET A 158 -5.45 -21.99 -5.26
N MET A 159 -6.02 -21.48 -4.18
CA MET A 159 -5.61 -21.83 -2.81
C MET A 159 -6.72 -22.49 -1.96
N GLU A 160 -7.98 -22.32 -2.33
CA GLU A 160 -9.13 -22.75 -1.52
C GLU A 160 -9.89 -23.94 -2.12
N SER A 161 -10.74 -24.55 -1.29
CA SER A 161 -11.67 -25.59 -1.74
C SER A 161 -12.80 -25.02 -2.62
N ILE A 162 -13.36 -25.87 -3.48
CA ILE A 162 -14.47 -25.48 -4.37
C ILE A 162 -15.69 -24.95 -3.60
N ASP A 163 -15.95 -25.47 -2.39
CA ASP A 163 -17.08 -25.02 -1.57
C ASP A 163 -16.91 -23.56 -1.13
N ILE A 164 -15.68 -23.18 -0.72
CA ILE A 164 -15.34 -21.80 -0.34
C ILE A 164 -15.38 -20.89 -1.57
N ILE A 165 -14.85 -21.35 -2.70
CA ILE A 165 -14.88 -20.59 -3.97
C ILE A 165 -16.32 -20.29 -4.39
N LEU A 166 -17.22 -21.28 -4.33
CA LEU A 166 -18.63 -21.11 -4.69
C LEU A 166 -19.37 -20.17 -3.72
N LYS A 167 -19.00 -20.17 -2.44
CA LYS A 167 -19.54 -19.20 -1.48
C LYS A 167 -19.16 -17.77 -1.89
N TRP A 168 -17.87 -17.52 -2.12
CA TRP A 168 -17.39 -16.20 -2.56
C TRP A 168 -17.95 -15.78 -3.91
N TYR A 169 -18.10 -16.71 -4.86
CA TYR A 169 -18.70 -16.43 -6.17
C TYR A 169 -20.11 -15.83 -6.02
N ARG A 170 -20.94 -16.42 -5.14
CA ARG A 170 -22.30 -15.93 -4.88
C ARG A 170 -22.33 -14.59 -4.15
N GLU A 171 -21.34 -14.31 -3.30
CA GLU A 171 -21.24 -13.04 -2.58
C GLU A 171 -20.73 -11.89 -3.46
N LEU A 172 -19.78 -12.17 -4.36
CA LEU A 172 -19.13 -11.15 -5.20
C LEU A 172 -19.86 -10.83 -6.50
N ILE A 173 -20.65 -11.77 -7.02
CA ILE A 173 -21.39 -11.61 -8.27
C ILE A 173 -22.89 -11.67 -7.94
N PRO A 174 -23.56 -10.51 -7.78
CA PRO A 174 -25.00 -10.48 -7.60
C PRO A 174 -25.69 -11.01 -8.86
N SER A 175 -26.64 -11.93 -8.68
CA SER A 175 -27.54 -12.46 -9.71
C SER A 175 -28.47 -11.42 -10.31
#